data_AF-A0A1Y6IQP9-F1
#
_entry.id   AF-A0A1Y6IQP9-F1
#
_cell.length_a   1.000
_cell.length_b   1.000
_cell.length_c   1.000
_cell.angle_alpha   90.00
_cell.angle_beta   90.00
_cell.angle_gamma   90.00
#
_symmetry.space_group_name_H-M   'P 1'
#
loop_
_entity.id
_entity.type
_entity.pdbx_description
1 polymer ?
#
loop_
_entity_poly.entity_id
_entity_poly.type
_entity_poly.pdbx_seq_one_letter_code
_entity_poly.pdbx_strand_id
1 'polypeptide(L)'
;MQRIKTLILRQSPQTLDKRKFRSRLFTGVKFLLLILAVAVAGGYLYLQQPQFDDPIVAEQSYQGKYYAGTFHNPVDVPVNTGTDSLYTSLYKFLFQEQADAKPEMVLPSVKTDLLTLDPTENMIVWMGHSSYFIQIDGIRILVDPVFSNNASPVPMTNTSFHGSNIYSAEDIPKADYLLISHDHWDHLDYLSIRALHNKVTQVITPIGVGSYLTQWGYSPDQIHEGDWFSTFDGGDLQIHILPAQHFSGRLLKRNRTLWGSFALVTPQHKLYISGDSGYSEHFKAIADKLGGFDIAILEVGQYNQDWKYIHMMPEEAAQAGVDLQAKAIIPAHNSRFKLSRHSWYEPLERIDQASKGMPYRLLTPRIGESVQMDDTTQTFRKWWRNVQ
;
A
#
# COMPACT_ATOMS: atom_id res chain seq x y z
N MET A 1 -38.16 0.25 90.09
CA MET A 1 -37.88 -0.43 88.80
C MET A 1 -38.61 0.35 87.73
N GLN A 2 -38.08 0.77 86.59
CA GLN A 2 -36.86 0.39 85.89
C GLN A 2 -36.52 1.49 84.85
N ARG A 3 -35.26 1.46 84.43
CA ARG A 3 -34.54 2.39 83.58
C ARG A 3 -35.18 2.63 82.20
N ILE A 4 -35.29 3.92 81.85
CA ILE A 4 -34.61 4.63 80.75
C ILE A 4 -34.53 3.91 79.38
N LYS A 5 -35.17 4.57 78.41
CA LYS A 5 -35.18 4.37 76.95
C LYS A 5 -33.79 4.50 76.30
N THR A 6 -33.41 3.55 75.46
CA THR A 6 -32.29 3.60 74.49
C THR A 6 -32.57 2.45 73.49
N LEU A 7 -32.42 2.49 72.16
CA LEU A 7 -31.89 3.42 71.18
C LEU A 7 -32.42 2.91 69.81
N ILE A 8 -33.14 3.71 69.02
CA ILE A 8 -33.33 3.43 67.58
C ILE A 8 -32.61 4.55 66.84
N LEU A 9 -31.41 4.23 66.35
CA LEU A 9 -30.64 5.05 65.43
C LEU A 9 -31.42 5.20 64.11
N ARG A 10 -32.17 6.30 63.96
CA ARG A 10 -32.56 6.81 62.63
C ARG A 10 -31.39 7.62 62.10
N GLN A 11 -30.62 7.05 61.17
CA GLN A 11 -29.77 7.85 60.29
C GLN A 11 -30.67 8.68 59.37
N SER A 12 -30.52 10.00 59.39
CA SER A 12 -31.19 10.90 58.45
C SER A 12 -30.60 10.73 57.04
N PRO A 13 -31.40 10.75 55.96
CA PRO A 13 -30.84 10.79 54.61
C PRO A 13 -30.14 12.14 54.42
N GLN A 14 -28.83 12.11 54.13
CA GLN A 14 -28.07 13.30 53.79
C GLN A 14 -28.75 14.01 52.62
N THR A 15 -29.22 15.23 52.82
CA THR A 15 -29.70 16.10 51.75
C THR A 15 -28.51 16.45 50.87
N LEU A 16 -28.42 15.83 49.69
CA LEU A 16 -27.46 16.21 48.66
C LEU A 16 -27.61 17.70 48.34
N ASP A 17 -26.60 18.49 48.69
CA ASP A 17 -26.54 19.92 48.43
C ASP A 17 -26.56 20.17 46.91
N LYS A 18 -27.74 20.49 46.38
CA LYS A 18 -28.00 20.69 44.95
C LYS A 18 -27.10 21.78 44.34
N ARG A 19 -26.60 22.74 45.13
CA ARG A 19 -25.66 23.78 44.66
C ARG A 19 -24.26 23.21 44.48
N LYS A 20 -23.76 22.43 45.44
CA LYS A 20 -22.47 21.72 45.32
C LYS A 20 -22.49 20.69 44.20
N PHE A 21 -23.60 19.98 44.04
CA PHE A 21 -23.79 19.04 42.92
C PHE A 21 -23.76 19.75 41.56
N ARG A 22 -24.52 20.84 41.39
CA ARG A 22 -24.48 21.65 40.16
C ARG A 22 -23.11 22.23 39.88
N SER A 23 -22.42 22.78 40.88
CA SER A 23 -21.06 23.33 40.72
C SER A 23 -20.05 22.25 40.28
N ARG A 24 -20.07 21.06 40.92
CA ARG A 24 -19.24 19.93 40.51
C ARG A 24 -19.56 19.44 39.10
N LEU A 25 -20.84 19.39 38.73
CA LEU A 25 -21.28 19.05 37.38
C LEU A 25 -20.78 20.07 36.34
N PHE A 26 -20.91 21.38 36.61
CA PHE A 26 -20.38 22.43 35.73
C PHE A 26 -18.86 22.38 35.58
N THR A 27 -18.12 22.12 36.67
CA THR A 27 -16.66 21.91 36.60
C THR A 27 -16.31 20.67 35.78
N GLY A 28 -17.05 19.57 35.94
CA GLY A 28 -16.87 18.35 35.14
C GLY A 28 -17.13 18.57 33.65
N VAL A 29 -18.21 19.28 33.31
CA VAL A 29 -18.51 19.67 31.92
C VAL A 29 -17.41 20.57 31.34
N LYS A 30 -16.94 21.58 32.09
CA LYS A 30 -15.83 22.44 31.65
C LYS A 30 -14.54 21.65 31.42
N PHE A 31 -14.24 20.69 32.29
CA PHE A 31 -13.07 19.82 32.14
C PHE A 31 -13.19 18.92 30.90
N LEU A 32 -14.38 18.35 30.65
CA LEU A 32 -14.62 17.54 29.46
C LEU A 32 -14.56 18.36 28.17
N LEU A 33 -15.10 19.60 28.17
CA LEU A 33 -14.96 20.54 27.07
C LEU A 33 -13.50 20.94 26.83
N LEU A 34 -12.71 21.11 27.89
CA LEU A 34 -11.28 21.39 27.77
C LEU A 34 -10.53 20.20 27.16
N ILE A 35 -10.80 18.97 27.61
CA ILE A 35 -10.21 17.76 27.01
C ILE A 35 -10.56 17.67 25.53
N LEU A 36 -11.83 17.88 25.18
CA LEU A 36 -12.28 17.87 23.79
C LEU A 36 -11.58 18.96 22.97
N ALA A 37 -11.46 20.18 23.50
CA ALA A 37 -10.76 21.27 22.82
C ALA A 37 -9.28 20.95 22.59
N VAL A 38 -8.60 20.37 23.59
CA VAL A 38 -7.20 19.92 23.46
C VAL A 38 -7.09 18.79 22.42
N ALA A 39 -8.01 17.82 22.42
CA ALA A 39 -8.02 16.73 21.44
C ALA A 39 -8.27 17.24 20.01
N VAL A 40 -9.19 18.18 19.83
CA VAL A 40 -9.47 18.82 18.52
C VAL A 40 -8.25 19.62 18.05
N ALA A 41 -7.65 20.42 18.94
CA ALA A 41 -6.44 21.19 18.60
C ALA A 41 -5.26 20.26 18.27
N GLY A 42 -5.08 19.19 19.03
CA GLY A 42 -4.06 18.16 18.76
C GLY A 42 -4.29 17.46 17.42
N GLY A 43 -5.53 17.08 17.12
CA GLY A 43 -5.92 16.49 15.84
C GLY A 43 -5.71 17.46 14.66
N TYR A 44 -6.05 18.74 14.84
CA TYR A 44 -5.80 19.77 13.84
C TYR A 44 -4.29 19.90 13.55
N LEU A 45 -3.46 20.06 14.59
CA LEU A 45 -2.00 20.16 14.46
C LEU A 45 -1.39 18.89 13.85
N TYR A 46 -1.93 17.71 14.19
CA TYR A 46 -1.51 16.45 13.59
C TYR A 46 -1.75 16.43 12.08
N LEU A 47 -2.93 16.90 11.64
CA LEU A 47 -3.28 17.02 10.22
C LEU A 47 -2.53 18.13 9.47
N GLN A 48 -1.74 18.98 10.16
CA GLN A 48 -0.84 19.95 9.51
C GLN A 48 0.54 19.36 9.17
N GLN A 49 0.77 18.07 9.41
CA GLN A 49 2.04 17.43 9.04
C GLN A 49 2.15 17.23 7.52
N PRO A 50 3.36 17.32 6.92
CA PRO A 50 3.54 17.30 5.46
C PRO A 50 2.99 16.06 4.73
N GLN A 51 2.87 14.94 5.44
CA GLN A 51 2.30 13.70 4.90
C GLN A 51 0.79 13.79 4.58
N PHE A 52 0.12 14.84 5.06
CA PHE A 52 -1.30 15.13 4.87
C PHE A 52 -1.57 16.26 3.88
N ASP A 53 -0.53 16.88 3.31
CA ASP A 53 -0.70 17.93 2.32
C ASP A 53 -1.46 17.42 1.10
N ASP A 54 -2.27 18.28 0.47
CA ASP A 54 -2.94 17.93 -0.79
C ASP A 54 -1.94 17.99 -1.96
N PRO A 55 -2.11 17.16 -3.00
CA PRO A 55 -1.30 17.25 -4.20
C PRO A 55 -1.68 18.49 -5.01
N ILE A 56 -0.67 19.13 -5.59
CA ILE A 56 -0.79 20.27 -6.49
C ILE A 56 -0.69 19.76 -7.93
N VAL A 57 -1.84 19.72 -8.62
CA VAL A 57 -1.94 19.22 -10.01
C VAL A 57 -2.48 20.32 -10.91
N ALA A 58 -1.83 20.52 -12.06
CA ALA A 58 -2.26 21.50 -13.04
C ALA A 58 -3.60 21.09 -13.68
N GLU A 59 -4.51 22.04 -13.85
CA GLU A 59 -5.80 21.77 -14.52
C GLU A 59 -5.62 21.80 -16.04
N GLN A 60 -5.51 20.61 -16.64
CA GLN A 60 -5.38 20.44 -18.09
C GLN A 60 -6.06 19.15 -18.56
N SER A 61 -6.31 19.04 -19.87
CA SER A 61 -6.93 17.85 -20.47
C SER A 61 -5.91 16.72 -20.60
N TYR A 62 -5.74 15.94 -19.53
CA TYR A 62 -4.89 14.74 -19.52
C TYR A 62 -5.57 13.61 -20.31
N GLN A 63 -5.52 13.69 -21.65
CA GLN A 63 -6.14 12.75 -22.59
C GLN A 63 -7.64 12.48 -22.32
N GLY A 64 -8.37 13.49 -21.82
CA GLY A 64 -9.79 13.36 -21.47
C GLY A 64 -10.09 12.57 -20.18
N LYS A 65 -9.06 12.11 -19.47
CA LYS A 65 -9.20 11.31 -18.22
C LYS A 65 -9.23 12.17 -16.96
N TYR A 66 -8.96 13.46 -17.08
CA TYR A 66 -9.04 14.43 -15.99
C TYR A 66 -10.14 15.43 -16.28
N TYR A 67 -11.18 15.41 -15.46
CA TYR A 67 -12.29 16.34 -15.55
C TYR A 67 -12.97 16.47 -14.18
N ALA A 68 -13.58 17.63 -13.94
CA ALA A 68 -14.15 17.99 -12.64
C ALA A 68 -13.13 17.93 -11.48
N GLY A 69 -11.85 18.18 -11.78
CA GLY A 69 -10.77 18.20 -10.79
C GLY A 69 -10.33 16.82 -10.29
N THR A 70 -10.68 15.74 -10.98
CA THR A 70 -10.31 14.37 -10.62
C THR A 70 -9.91 13.53 -11.84
N PHE A 71 -9.05 12.54 -11.62
CA PHE A 71 -8.73 11.48 -12.59
C PHE A 71 -9.77 10.36 -12.58
N HIS A 72 -9.91 9.68 -13.72
CA HIS A 72 -10.87 8.59 -13.93
C HIS A 72 -10.22 7.40 -14.63
N ASN A 73 -10.77 6.20 -14.40
CA ASN A 73 -10.30 4.98 -15.05
C ASN A 73 -10.58 5.03 -16.58
N PRO A 74 -9.84 4.25 -17.40
CA PRO A 74 -10.15 4.15 -18.83
C PRO A 74 -11.56 3.57 -19.06
N VAL A 75 -11.96 2.65 -18.19
CA VAL A 75 -13.30 2.07 -18.13
C VAL A 75 -13.90 2.43 -16.79
N ASP A 76 -15.05 3.09 -16.79
CA ASP A 76 -15.73 3.48 -15.56
C ASP A 76 -16.19 2.23 -14.79
N VAL A 77 -15.62 2.05 -13.61
CA VAL A 77 -15.94 0.95 -12.70
C VAL A 77 -16.21 1.49 -11.29
N PRO A 78 -17.18 0.93 -10.55
CA PRO A 78 -17.41 1.32 -9.18
C PRO A 78 -16.28 0.83 -8.28
N VAL A 79 -15.75 1.73 -7.44
CA VAL A 79 -14.76 1.39 -6.40
C VAL A 79 -15.33 0.43 -5.34
N ASN A 80 -16.63 0.56 -5.04
CA ASN A 80 -17.31 -0.29 -4.07
C ASN A 80 -18.60 -0.84 -4.70
N THR A 81 -18.73 -2.17 -4.71
CA THR A 81 -19.90 -2.95 -5.16
C THR A 81 -20.69 -3.55 -4.01
N GLY A 82 -20.22 -3.40 -2.78
CA GLY A 82 -20.91 -3.85 -1.58
C GLY A 82 -22.22 -3.09 -1.37
N THR A 83 -23.24 -3.81 -0.90
CA THR A 83 -24.58 -3.25 -0.62
C THR A 83 -24.76 -2.82 0.83
N ASP A 84 -23.72 -2.94 1.64
CA ASP A 84 -23.74 -2.59 3.06
C ASP A 84 -23.94 -1.08 3.26
N SER A 85 -24.76 -0.71 4.25
CA SER A 85 -24.79 0.67 4.73
C SER A 85 -23.47 1.05 5.41
N LEU A 86 -23.14 2.35 5.47
CA LEU A 86 -21.95 2.83 6.19
C LEU A 86 -21.90 2.32 7.65
N TYR A 87 -23.05 2.25 8.33
CA TYR A 87 -23.15 1.71 9.69
C TYR A 87 -22.79 0.21 9.72
N THR A 88 -23.33 -0.57 8.77
CA THR A 88 -23.06 -2.00 8.67
C THR A 88 -21.58 -2.25 8.37
N SER A 89 -20.99 -1.51 7.44
CA SER A 89 -19.56 -1.61 7.11
C SER A 89 -18.67 -1.26 8.31
N LEU A 90 -19.01 -0.20 9.05
CA LEU A 90 -18.27 0.19 10.26
C LEU A 90 -18.40 -0.86 11.36
N TYR A 91 -19.61 -1.40 11.58
CA TYR A 91 -19.83 -2.47 12.54
C TYR A 91 -19.01 -3.71 12.19
N LYS A 92 -19.05 -4.15 10.93
CA LYS A 92 -18.23 -5.28 10.46
C LYS A 92 -16.74 -5.00 10.65
N PHE A 93 -16.27 -3.81 10.30
CA PHE A 93 -14.87 -3.44 10.49
C PHE A 93 -14.42 -3.48 11.96
N LEU A 94 -15.26 -3.03 12.90
CA LEU A 94 -14.91 -2.95 14.32
C LEU A 94 -15.10 -4.26 15.08
N PHE A 95 -16.10 -5.06 14.71
CA PHE A 95 -16.55 -6.19 15.53
C PHE A 95 -16.58 -7.54 14.81
N GLN A 96 -16.52 -7.57 13.47
CA GLN A 96 -16.47 -8.84 12.77
C GLN A 96 -15.04 -9.38 12.82
N GLU A 97 -14.86 -10.40 13.64
CA GLU A 97 -13.64 -11.20 13.60
C GLU A 97 -13.51 -11.87 12.25
N GLN A 98 -12.27 -11.89 11.77
CA GLN A 98 -11.91 -12.48 10.51
C GLN A 98 -10.82 -13.48 10.83
N ALA A 99 -11.14 -14.75 10.60
CA ALA A 99 -10.23 -15.86 10.82
C ALA A 99 -8.90 -15.62 10.10
N ASP A 100 -7.79 -15.86 10.79
CA ASP A 100 -6.43 -15.79 10.27
C ASP A 100 -6.09 -14.49 9.51
N ALA A 101 -6.71 -13.37 9.89
CA ALA A 101 -6.48 -12.09 9.21
C ALA A 101 -5.08 -11.51 9.46
N LYS A 102 -4.38 -12.02 10.48
CA LYS A 102 -2.99 -11.74 10.80
C LYS A 102 -2.30 -13.06 11.16
N PRO A 103 -1.00 -13.22 10.86
CA PRO A 103 -0.26 -14.40 11.30
C PRO A 103 -0.07 -14.38 12.82
N GLU A 104 -0.18 -15.54 13.47
CA GLU A 104 0.13 -15.70 14.90
C GLU A 104 1.65 -15.74 15.14
N MET A 105 2.38 -16.33 14.21
CA MET A 105 3.84 -16.44 14.26
C MET A 105 4.54 -15.38 13.41
N VAL A 106 5.84 -15.20 13.69
CA VAL A 106 6.72 -14.34 12.89
C VAL A 106 6.83 -14.91 11.48
N LEU A 107 6.57 -14.08 10.46
CA LEU A 107 6.71 -14.49 9.08
C LEU A 107 8.18 -14.77 8.74
N PRO A 108 8.48 -15.87 8.02
CA PRO A 108 9.84 -16.18 7.61
C PRO A 108 10.29 -15.18 6.54
N SER A 109 11.39 -14.50 6.81
CA SER A 109 12.00 -13.54 5.90
C SER A 109 13.52 -13.78 5.79
N VAL A 110 14.10 -13.28 4.70
CA VAL A 110 15.53 -13.38 4.39
C VAL A 110 16.04 -11.96 4.21
N LYS A 111 17.05 -11.56 4.99
CA LYS A 111 17.68 -10.25 4.85
C LYS A 111 18.82 -10.36 3.84
N THR A 112 18.52 -10.10 2.56
CA THR A 112 19.54 -9.99 1.51
C THR A 112 20.30 -8.67 1.69
N ASP A 113 21.62 -8.71 1.68
CA ASP A 113 22.45 -7.52 1.82
C ASP A 113 22.53 -6.76 0.48
N LEU A 114 21.71 -5.71 0.35
CA LEU A 114 21.62 -4.92 -0.87
C LEU A 114 22.82 -4.00 -1.10
N LEU A 115 23.64 -3.76 -0.06
CA LEU A 115 24.77 -2.84 -0.14
C LEU A 115 26.01 -3.47 -0.79
N THR A 116 26.07 -4.80 -0.83
CA THR A 116 27.22 -5.57 -1.32
C THR A 116 26.96 -6.33 -2.61
N LEU A 117 25.82 -6.08 -3.27
CA LEU A 117 25.44 -6.72 -4.53
C LEU A 117 26.46 -6.43 -5.65
N ASP A 118 26.82 -7.48 -6.39
CA ASP A 118 27.56 -7.35 -7.64
C ASP A 118 26.66 -6.63 -8.67
N PRO A 119 27.05 -5.48 -9.23
CA PRO A 119 26.23 -4.75 -10.21
C PRO A 119 25.88 -5.54 -11.48
N THR A 120 26.59 -6.64 -11.77
CA THR A 120 26.33 -7.48 -12.95
C THR A 120 25.21 -8.50 -12.74
N GLU A 121 24.73 -8.68 -11.50
CA GLU A 121 23.61 -9.58 -11.21
C GLU A 121 22.26 -8.95 -11.54
N ASN A 122 21.37 -9.73 -12.17
CA ASN A 122 19.98 -9.36 -12.42
C ASN A 122 19.06 -10.02 -11.40
N MET A 123 18.50 -9.23 -10.49
CA MET A 123 17.69 -9.76 -9.40
C MET A 123 16.58 -8.83 -8.92
N ILE A 124 15.54 -9.45 -8.37
CA ILE A 124 14.42 -8.78 -7.72
C ILE A 124 14.38 -9.23 -6.26
N VAL A 125 14.33 -8.26 -5.34
CA VAL A 125 14.09 -8.50 -3.92
C VAL A 125 12.74 -7.91 -3.55
N TRP A 126 11.78 -8.77 -3.27
CA TRP A 126 10.48 -8.35 -2.74
C TRP A 126 10.60 -8.03 -1.25
N MET A 127 10.36 -6.78 -0.86
CA MET A 127 10.52 -6.30 0.52
C MET A 127 9.19 -6.35 1.31
N GLY A 128 8.19 -7.06 0.80
CA GLY A 128 6.87 -7.21 1.40
C GLY A 128 5.87 -6.15 0.92
N HIS A 129 4.58 -6.54 0.86
CA HIS A 129 3.51 -5.76 0.23
C HIS A 129 3.84 -5.46 -1.23
N SER A 130 4.01 -4.19 -1.60
CA SER A 130 4.35 -3.73 -2.95
C SER A 130 5.71 -3.03 -3.03
N SER A 131 6.58 -3.23 -2.04
CA SER A 131 7.92 -2.66 -2.07
C SER A 131 8.90 -3.62 -2.74
N TYR A 132 9.63 -3.13 -3.75
CA TYR A 132 10.61 -3.94 -4.49
C TYR A 132 11.93 -3.20 -4.66
N PHE A 133 13.04 -3.93 -4.49
CA PHE A 133 14.34 -3.51 -5.00
C PHE A 133 14.67 -4.36 -6.22
N ILE A 134 15.03 -3.72 -7.32
CA ILE A 134 15.31 -4.36 -8.60
C ILE A 134 16.71 -3.92 -9.04
N GLN A 135 17.58 -4.88 -9.34
CA GLN A 135 18.81 -4.64 -10.08
C GLN A 135 18.68 -5.33 -11.44
N ILE A 136 18.75 -4.56 -12.52
CA ILE A 136 18.52 -5.01 -13.89
C ILE A 136 19.52 -4.33 -14.82
N ASP A 137 20.36 -5.11 -15.49
CA ASP A 137 21.39 -4.66 -16.42
C ASP A 137 22.28 -3.54 -15.86
N GLY A 138 22.67 -3.66 -14.58
CA GLY A 138 23.49 -2.68 -13.87
C GLY A 138 22.72 -1.48 -13.28
N ILE A 139 21.40 -1.43 -13.47
CA ILE A 139 20.54 -0.31 -13.06
C ILE A 139 19.77 -0.70 -11.80
N ARG A 140 19.77 0.19 -10.79
CA ARG A 140 19.11 -0.04 -9.50
C ARG A 140 17.83 0.77 -9.40
N ILE A 141 16.73 0.08 -9.16
CA ILE A 141 15.39 0.63 -9.16
C ILE A 141 14.71 0.27 -7.84
N LEU A 142 14.11 1.26 -7.21
CA LEU A 142 13.28 1.10 -6.03
C LEU A 142 11.83 1.43 -6.40
N VAL A 143 10.90 0.60 -5.95
CA VAL A 143 9.48 0.73 -6.32
C VAL A 143 8.64 0.71 -5.05
N ASP A 144 7.74 1.68 -4.91
CA ASP A 144 6.78 1.85 -3.81
C ASP A 144 7.37 1.51 -2.42
N PRO A 145 8.52 2.11 -2.03
CA PRO A 145 9.19 1.75 -0.78
C PRO A 145 8.40 2.26 0.43
N VAL A 146 7.89 1.32 1.21
CA VAL A 146 7.34 1.57 2.53
C VAL A 146 8.23 0.85 3.54
N PHE A 147 8.87 1.60 4.42
CA PHE A 147 9.67 1.11 5.55
C PHE A 147 9.02 1.44 6.90
N SER A 148 8.03 2.33 6.89
CA SER A 148 7.18 2.58 8.05
C SER A 148 6.48 1.31 8.53
N ASN A 149 6.30 1.21 9.85
CA ASN A 149 5.62 0.08 10.45
C ASN A 149 4.10 0.10 10.22
N ASN A 150 3.50 1.26 9.89
CA ASN A 150 2.07 1.39 9.62
C ASN A 150 1.82 1.96 8.22
N ALA A 151 0.87 1.37 7.50
CA ALA A 151 0.34 1.92 6.26
C ALA A 151 -1.04 2.57 6.51
N SER A 152 -1.03 3.69 7.24
CA SER A 152 -2.25 4.40 7.64
C SER A 152 -1.93 5.82 8.10
N PRO A 153 -2.87 6.78 7.93
CA PRO A 153 -2.78 8.12 8.48
C PRO A 153 -2.86 8.16 10.02
N VAL A 154 -3.24 7.06 10.68
CA VAL A 154 -3.36 6.99 12.14
C VAL A 154 -2.27 6.07 12.69
N PRO A 155 -1.40 6.53 13.61
CA PRO A 155 -0.35 5.71 14.18
C PRO A 155 -0.91 4.42 14.79
N MET A 156 -0.13 3.33 14.71
CA MET A 156 -0.48 2.02 15.27
C MET A 156 -1.72 1.34 14.65
N THR A 157 -2.24 1.85 13.53
CA THR A 157 -3.27 1.16 12.74
C THR A 157 -2.66 0.62 11.45
N ASN A 158 -3.22 -0.46 10.89
CA ASN A 158 -2.64 -1.17 9.74
C ASN A 158 -1.13 -1.44 9.88
N THR A 159 -0.71 -1.93 11.06
CA THR A 159 0.69 -2.22 11.34
C THR A 159 1.16 -3.46 10.58
N SER A 160 2.44 -3.46 10.21
CA SER A 160 3.07 -4.59 9.54
C SER A 160 3.04 -5.85 10.39
N PHE A 161 2.95 -7.01 9.75
CA PHE A 161 3.04 -8.30 10.42
C PHE A 161 4.46 -8.51 10.95
N HIS A 162 4.60 -9.20 12.08
CA HIS A 162 5.91 -9.51 12.63
C HIS A 162 6.77 -10.28 11.62
N GLY A 163 8.00 -9.83 11.39
CA GLY A 163 8.93 -10.44 10.44
C GLY A 163 8.78 -9.97 8.99
N SER A 164 7.77 -9.16 8.66
CA SER A 164 7.52 -8.67 7.29
C SER A 164 8.20 -7.34 6.95
N ASN A 165 8.51 -6.52 7.95
CA ASN A 165 9.23 -5.25 7.76
C ASN A 165 10.68 -5.38 8.21
N ILE A 166 11.55 -5.82 7.31
CA ILE A 166 12.96 -6.11 7.62
C ILE A 166 13.94 -5.15 6.94
N TYR A 167 13.48 -4.19 6.13
CA TYR A 167 14.32 -3.19 5.46
C TYR A 167 14.02 -1.77 5.95
N SER A 168 15.05 -0.95 5.91
CA SER A 168 15.05 0.48 6.21
C SER A 168 15.73 1.25 5.07
N ALA A 169 15.61 2.57 5.07
CA ALA A 169 16.26 3.39 4.05
C ALA A 169 17.79 3.23 4.07
N GLU A 170 18.39 2.95 5.22
CA GLU A 170 19.82 2.72 5.41
C GLU A 170 20.32 1.49 4.63
N ASP A 171 19.49 0.46 4.50
CA ASP A 171 19.81 -0.78 3.79
C ASP A 171 19.83 -0.63 2.26
N ILE A 172 19.25 0.45 1.73
CA ILE A 172 19.14 0.64 0.29
C ILE A 172 20.44 1.26 -0.24
N PRO A 173 21.10 0.69 -1.27
CA PRO A 173 22.20 1.36 -1.94
C PRO A 173 21.71 2.62 -2.67
N LYS A 174 22.60 3.33 -3.37
CA LYS A 174 22.12 4.35 -4.32
C LYS A 174 21.25 3.68 -5.38
N ALA A 175 20.07 4.24 -5.60
CA ALA A 175 19.12 3.85 -6.63
C ALA A 175 19.15 4.90 -7.76
N ASP A 176 19.20 4.42 -8.99
CA ASP A 176 19.11 5.26 -10.18
C ASP A 176 17.69 5.80 -10.31
N TYR A 177 16.69 4.95 -10.05
CA TYR A 177 15.28 5.30 -10.19
C TYR A 177 14.46 4.92 -8.95
N LEU A 178 13.58 5.83 -8.55
CA LEU A 178 12.47 5.58 -7.64
C LEU A 178 11.16 5.65 -8.42
N LEU A 179 10.35 4.60 -8.33
CA LEU A 179 9.03 4.53 -8.97
C LEU A 179 7.96 4.56 -7.90
N ILE A 180 6.95 5.43 -8.09
CA ILE A 180 5.75 5.47 -7.26
C ILE A 180 4.52 5.27 -8.12
N SER A 181 3.78 4.19 -7.89
CA SER A 181 2.61 3.81 -8.68
C SER A 181 1.40 4.69 -8.44
N HIS A 182 1.13 5.07 -7.17
CA HIS A 182 0.02 5.93 -6.77
C HIS A 182 0.20 6.44 -5.33
N ASP A 183 -0.73 7.26 -4.83
CA ASP A 183 -0.54 8.03 -3.61
C ASP A 183 -1.11 7.40 -2.32
N HIS A 184 -1.55 6.13 -2.33
CA HIS A 184 -2.03 5.45 -1.12
C HIS A 184 -0.91 5.25 -0.08
N TRP A 185 -1.29 5.11 1.20
CA TRP A 185 -0.36 5.07 2.33
C TRP A 185 0.58 3.87 2.34
N ASP A 186 0.19 2.78 1.69
CA ASP A 186 0.94 1.54 1.52
C ASP A 186 1.84 1.52 0.26
N HIS A 187 1.84 2.59 -0.54
CA HIS A 187 2.70 2.77 -1.72
C HIS A 187 3.56 4.03 -1.66
N LEU A 188 3.02 5.09 -1.04
CA LEU A 188 3.68 6.38 -0.87
C LEU A 188 3.79 6.73 0.62
N ASP A 189 4.89 6.30 1.23
CA ASP A 189 5.20 6.55 2.64
C ASP A 189 6.13 7.75 2.83
N TYR A 190 5.62 8.80 3.48
CA TYR A 190 6.35 10.04 3.72
C TYR A 190 7.72 9.82 4.38
N LEU A 191 7.78 8.98 5.43
CA LEU A 191 9.03 8.77 6.18
C LEU A 191 10.08 8.05 5.32
N SER A 192 9.66 7.05 4.56
CA SER A 192 10.55 6.33 3.62
C SER A 192 11.07 7.25 2.53
N ILE A 193 10.18 7.99 1.86
CA ILE A 193 10.56 8.90 0.77
C ILE A 193 11.53 9.98 1.26
N ARG A 194 11.29 10.55 2.44
CA ARG A 194 12.19 11.53 3.06
C ARG A 194 13.55 10.94 3.40
N ALA A 195 13.60 9.73 3.94
CA ALA A 195 14.86 9.07 4.30
C ALA A 195 15.69 8.66 3.06
N LEU A 196 15.03 8.43 1.93
CA LEU A 196 15.66 8.04 0.66
C LEU A 196 16.13 9.22 -0.21
N HIS A 197 15.80 10.47 0.16
CA HIS A 197 16.05 11.67 -0.66
C HIS A 197 17.46 11.75 -1.26
N ASN A 198 18.50 11.45 -0.47
CA ASN A 198 19.90 11.54 -0.92
C ASN A 198 20.44 10.25 -1.57
N LYS A 199 19.59 9.23 -1.73
CA LYS A 199 19.93 7.93 -2.30
C LYS A 199 19.30 7.69 -3.67
N VAL A 200 18.39 8.55 -4.11
CA VAL A 200 17.64 8.43 -5.37
C VAL A 200 18.13 9.47 -6.36
N THR A 201 18.41 9.03 -7.60
CA THR A 201 18.86 9.95 -8.67
C THR A 201 17.68 10.58 -9.40
N GLN A 202 16.75 9.75 -9.91
CA GLN A 202 15.55 10.17 -10.62
C GLN A 202 14.30 9.51 -10.02
N VAL A 203 13.18 10.21 -10.10
CA VAL A 203 11.87 9.76 -9.62
C VAL A 203 10.92 9.72 -10.80
N ILE A 204 10.26 8.58 -11.02
CA ILE A 204 9.29 8.40 -12.10
C ILE A 204 7.92 8.08 -11.50
N THR A 205 6.90 8.88 -11.81
CA THR A 205 5.55 8.70 -11.25
C THR A 205 4.45 9.05 -12.25
N PRO A 206 3.22 8.54 -12.07
CA PRO A 206 2.06 9.11 -12.72
C PRO A 206 1.80 10.56 -12.28
N ILE A 207 1.18 11.34 -13.15
CA ILE A 207 0.86 12.75 -12.93
C ILE A 207 0.23 13.02 -11.55
N GLY A 208 0.74 14.04 -10.87
CA GLY A 208 0.28 14.55 -9.60
C GLY A 208 0.95 13.89 -8.39
N VAL A 209 1.48 12.68 -8.53
CA VAL A 209 2.18 11.99 -7.43
C VAL A 209 3.51 12.70 -7.11
N GLY A 210 4.24 13.14 -8.13
CA GLY A 210 5.49 13.90 -8.01
C GLY A 210 5.33 15.22 -7.24
N SER A 211 4.11 15.77 -7.18
CA SER A 211 3.79 16.92 -6.33
C SER A 211 4.09 16.66 -4.86
N TYR A 212 3.76 15.47 -4.33
CA TYR A 212 4.08 15.12 -2.95
C TYR A 212 5.60 15.09 -2.74
N LEU A 213 6.36 14.47 -3.65
CA LEU A 213 7.82 14.39 -3.53
C LEU A 213 8.48 15.77 -3.57
N THR A 214 7.98 16.67 -4.43
CA THR A 214 8.42 18.07 -4.47
C THR A 214 8.16 18.77 -3.14
N GLN A 215 6.94 18.66 -2.59
CA GLN A 215 6.58 19.21 -1.28
C GLN A 215 7.42 18.60 -0.15
N TRP A 216 7.88 17.36 -0.33
CA TRP A 216 8.73 16.65 0.62
C TRP A 216 10.22 16.87 0.39
N GLY A 217 10.62 17.72 -0.55
CA GLY A 217 11.97 18.26 -0.68
C GLY A 217 12.79 17.73 -1.85
N TYR A 218 12.26 16.81 -2.66
CA TYR A 218 12.91 16.41 -3.91
C TYR A 218 12.95 17.59 -4.89
N SER A 219 14.03 17.70 -5.66
CA SER A 219 14.15 18.75 -6.66
C SER A 219 13.24 18.46 -7.85
N PRO A 220 12.50 19.45 -8.41
CA PRO A 220 11.62 19.22 -9.55
C PRO A 220 12.32 18.63 -10.78
N ASP A 221 13.60 18.91 -10.99
CA ASP A 221 14.44 18.35 -12.07
C ASP A 221 14.84 16.88 -11.87
N GLN A 222 14.64 16.34 -10.67
CA GLN A 222 14.78 14.91 -10.38
C GLN A 222 13.48 14.13 -10.59
N ILE A 223 12.36 14.81 -10.88
CA ILE A 223 11.03 14.20 -10.92
C ILE A 223 10.49 14.23 -12.35
N HIS A 224 10.17 13.05 -12.87
CA HIS A 224 9.42 12.87 -14.09
C HIS A 224 8.00 12.40 -13.78
N GLU A 225 7.02 13.21 -14.18
CA GLU A 225 5.61 12.86 -14.12
C GLU A 225 5.06 12.59 -15.52
N GLY A 226 4.33 11.48 -15.70
CA GLY A 226 3.78 11.10 -17.00
C GLY A 226 2.35 10.56 -16.95
N ASP A 227 1.67 10.64 -18.09
CA ASP A 227 0.36 10.00 -18.32
C ASP A 227 0.55 8.53 -18.71
N TRP A 228 -0.53 7.77 -18.74
CA TRP A 228 -0.50 6.43 -19.31
C TRP A 228 -0.02 6.44 -20.75
N PHE A 229 0.81 5.45 -21.05
CA PHE A 229 1.58 5.25 -22.28
C PHE A 229 2.66 6.30 -22.56
N SER A 230 2.98 7.18 -21.59
CA SER A 230 4.22 7.94 -21.65
C SER A 230 5.43 7.04 -21.36
N THR A 231 6.59 7.47 -21.85
CA THR A 231 7.85 6.77 -21.67
C THR A 231 8.90 7.77 -21.20
N PHE A 232 9.55 7.45 -20.10
CA PHE A 232 10.80 8.06 -19.72
C PHE A 232 11.95 7.27 -20.35
N ASP A 233 12.84 7.98 -21.06
CA ASP A 233 14.02 7.41 -21.69
C ASP A 233 15.25 7.69 -20.82
N GLY A 234 15.73 6.65 -20.14
CA GLY A 234 16.93 6.67 -19.32
C GLY A 234 18.18 6.18 -20.06
N GLY A 235 18.15 6.08 -21.39
CA GLY A 235 19.21 5.48 -22.21
C GLY A 235 19.02 3.97 -22.34
N ASP A 236 19.78 3.19 -21.57
CA ASP A 236 19.71 1.71 -21.60
C ASP A 236 18.48 1.16 -20.84
N LEU A 237 17.65 2.03 -20.26
CA LEU A 237 16.38 1.68 -19.65
C LEU A 237 15.28 2.64 -20.12
N GLN A 238 14.22 2.06 -20.67
CA GLN A 238 12.96 2.74 -20.88
C GLN A 238 11.99 2.38 -19.76
N ILE A 239 11.38 3.40 -19.15
CA ILE A 239 10.34 3.24 -18.13
C ILE A 239 9.04 3.73 -18.72
N HIS A 240 8.12 2.82 -18.98
CA HIS A 240 6.78 3.17 -19.43
C HIS A 240 5.86 3.35 -18.24
N ILE A 241 5.14 4.47 -18.20
CA ILE A 241 4.02 4.66 -17.27
C ILE A 241 2.78 4.14 -17.98
N LEU A 242 2.11 3.15 -17.41
CA LEU A 242 1.06 2.36 -18.07
C LEU A 242 -0.26 2.40 -17.27
N PRO A 243 -1.40 2.08 -17.90
CA PRO A 243 -2.68 2.06 -17.21
C PRO A 243 -2.74 1.03 -16.09
N ALA A 244 -3.50 1.37 -15.05
CA ALA A 244 -4.01 0.45 -14.04
C ALA A 244 -5.49 0.80 -13.77
N GLN A 245 -6.30 -0.19 -13.42
CA GLN A 245 -7.70 0.02 -13.02
C GLN A 245 -7.77 0.16 -11.49
N HIS A 246 -7.63 1.39 -11.00
CA HIS A 246 -7.54 1.67 -9.57
C HIS A 246 -8.07 3.08 -9.24
N PHE A 247 -7.66 3.67 -8.13
CA PHE A 247 -8.00 5.03 -7.72
C PHE A 247 -6.85 5.63 -6.88
N SER A 248 -6.97 6.90 -6.49
CA SER A 248 -5.99 7.55 -5.60
C SER A 248 -6.68 8.28 -4.44
N GLY A 249 -5.95 8.57 -3.36
CA GLY A 249 -6.39 9.41 -2.26
C GLY A 249 -5.84 9.00 -0.90
N ARG A 250 -5.40 10.00 -0.11
CA ARG A 250 -4.85 9.80 1.23
C ARG A 250 -5.83 10.04 2.37
N LEU A 251 -6.79 10.96 2.17
CA LEU A 251 -7.77 11.35 3.19
C LEU A 251 -9.19 11.40 2.60
N LEU A 252 -9.85 12.55 2.67
CA LEU A 252 -11.26 12.70 2.25
C LEU A 252 -11.42 12.93 0.75
N LYS A 253 -10.40 13.50 0.10
CA LYS A 253 -10.39 13.73 -1.35
C LYS A 253 -9.77 12.52 -2.04
N ARG A 254 -10.38 12.11 -3.16
CA ARG A 254 -9.93 11.00 -4.00
C ARG A 254 -9.60 11.49 -5.39
N ASN A 255 -8.80 10.70 -6.10
CA ASN A 255 -8.51 10.84 -7.53
C ASN A 255 -7.88 12.19 -7.89
N ARG A 256 -7.11 12.79 -6.96
CA ARG A 256 -6.44 14.07 -7.19
C ARG A 256 -5.14 13.91 -7.96
N THR A 257 -4.53 12.73 -7.90
CA THR A 257 -3.39 12.29 -8.71
C THR A 257 -3.80 11.11 -9.60
N LEU A 258 -3.03 10.87 -10.66
CA LEU A 258 -3.12 9.67 -11.46
C LEU A 258 -2.49 8.47 -10.71
N TRP A 259 -2.89 7.27 -11.08
CA TRP A 259 -2.34 5.99 -10.64
C TRP A 259 -1.85 5.22 -11.86
N GLY A 260 -0.96 4.25 -11.73
CA GLY A 260 -0.50 3.49 -12.89
C GLY A 260 0.29 2.24 -12.56
N SER A 261 0.61 1.53 -13.63
CA SER A 261 1.55 0.42 -13.68
C SER A 261 2.83 0.87 -14.38
N PHE A 262 3.88 0.03 -14.35
CA PHE A 262 5.14 0.31 -15.03
C PHE A 262 5.59 -0.86 -15.90
N ALA A 263 6.22 -0.55 -17.02
CA ALA A 263 7.10 -1.50 -17.71
C ALA A 263 8.53 -0.97 -17.71
N LEU A 264 9.47 -1.85 -17.35
CA LEU A 264 10.90 -1.61 -17.37
C LEU A 264 11.47 -2.37 -18.56
N VAL A 265 12.04 -1.67 -19.53
CA VAL A 265 12.53 -2.25 -20.78
C VAL A 265 13.99 -1.89 -20.95
N THR A 266 14.86 -2.88 -20.88
CA THR A 266 16.28 -2.76 -21.25
C THR A 266 16.50 -3.52 -22.57
N PRO A 267 17.71 -3.47 -23.16
CA PRO A 267 18.01 -4.28 -24.33
C PRO A 267 17.98 -5.80 -24.07
N GLN A 268 18.10 -6.24 -22.81
CA GLN A 268 18.18 -7.65 -22.42
C GLN A 268 16.91 -8.17 -21.73
N HIS A 269 16.23 -7.32 -20.96
CA HIS A 269 15.19 -7.73 -20.04
C HIS A 269 13.94 -6.84 -20.12
N LYS A 270 12.78 -7.44 -19.82
CA LYS A 270 11.52 -6.72 -19.69
C LYS A 270 10.74 -7.13 -18.45
N LEU A 271 10.46 -6.17 -17.59
CA LEU A 271 9.67 -6.36 -16.38
C LEU A 271 8.37 -5.58 -16.46
N TYR A 272 7.31 -6.13 -15.86
CA TYR A 272 6.05 -5.43 -15.64
C TYR A 272 5.74 -5.35 -14.15
N ILE A 273 5.22 -4.21 -13.69
CA ILE A 273 4.81 -3.97 -12.30
C ILE A 273 3.38 -3.43 -12.35
N SER A 274 2.41 -4.18 -11.81
CA SER A 274 1.00 -3.84 -12.00
C SER A 274 0.51 -2.61 -11.24
N GLY A 275 1.18 -2.25 -10.14
CA GLY A 275 0.53 -1.47 -9.07
C GLY A 275 -0.77 -2.16 -8.63
N ASP A 276 -1.66 -1.44 -7.94
CA ASP A 276 -2.88 -2.01 -7.35
C ASP A 276 -4.02 -2.29 -8.33
N SER A 277 -3.72 -2.52 -9.60
CA SER A 277 -4.73 -2.66 -10.63
C SER A 277 -5.74 -3.78 -10.33
N GLY A 278 -7.02 -3.50 -10.59
CA GLY A 278 -8.02 -4.53 -10.88
C GLY A 278 -7.84 -5.12 -12.27
N TYR A 279 -8.56 -6.20 -12.56
CA TYR A 279 -8.48 -6.88 -13.86
C TYR A 279 -9.29 -6.17 -14.94
N SER A 280 -8.68 -6.01 -16.13
CA SER A 280 -9.29 -5.42 -17.32
C SER A 280 -8.42 -5.69 -18.56
N GLU A 281 -8.92 -5.36 -19.75
CA GLU A 281 -8.27 -5.63 -21.06
C GLU A 281 -6.91 -4.93 -21.25
N HIS A 282 -6.59 -3.95 -20.39
CA HIS A 282 -5.32 -3.22 -20.47
C HIS A 282 -4.09 -4.13 -20.36
N PHE A 283 -4.14 -5.22 -19.59
CA PHE A 283 -3.02 -6.18 -19.50
C PHE A 283 -2.68 -6.78 -20.86
N LYS A 284 -3.70 -7.25 -21.59
CA LYS A 284 -3.54 -7.77 -22.96
C LYS A 284 -3.04 -6.67 -23.90
N ALA A 285 -3.66 -5.49 -23.86
CA ALA A 285 -3.27 -4.38 -24.72
C ALA A 285 -1.82 -3.92 -24.49
N ILE A 286 -1.33 -3.97 -23.24
CA ILE A 286 0.06 -3.67 -22.88
C ILE A 286 1.00 -4.69 -23.51
N ALA A 287 0.73 -5.98 -23.39
CA ALA A 287 1.57 -7.01 -24.01
C ALA A 287 1.51 -7.01 -25.54
N ASP A 288 0.35 -6.74 -26.13
CA ASP A 288 0.22 -6.59 -27.59
C ASP A 288 1.06 -5.40 -28.11
N LYS A 289 1.23 -4.34 -27.30
CA LYS A 289 2.04 -3.16 -27.64
C LYS A 289 3.54 -3.34 -27.37
N LEU A 290 3.90 -3.95 -26.24
CA LEU A 290 5.29 -4.02 -25.78
C LEU A 290 5.96 -5.38 -26.06
N GLY A 291 5.22 -6.42 -26.43
CA GLY A 291 5.75 -7.73 -26.80
C GLY A 291 6.16 -8.62 -25.62
N GLY A 292 5.25 -8.85 -24.67
CA GLY A 292 5.44 -9.77 -23.54
C GLY A 292 6.51 -9.37 -22.52
N PHE A 293 6.63 -10.11 -21.41
CA PHE A 293 7.53 -9.79 -20.30
C PHE A 293 8.28 -11.02 -19.79
N ASP A 294 9.50 -10.82 -19.30
CA ASP A 294 10.27 -11.88 -18.65
C ASP A 294 9.70 -12.19 -17.26
N ILE A 295 9.41 -11.14 -16.48
CA ILE A 295 8.76 -11.25 -15.18
C ILE A 295 7.68 -10.18 -15.05
N ALA A 296 6.50 -10.58 -14.61
CA ALA A 296 5.44 -9.67 -14.16
C ALA A 296 5.29 -9.75 -12.64
N ILE A 297 5.39 -8.62 -11.97
CA ILE A 297 5.04 -8.48 -10.56
C ILE A 297 3.57 -8.06 -10.50
N LEU A 298 2.74 -8.94 -9.95
CA LEU A 298 1.28 -8.78 -9.95
C LEU A 298 0.75 -8.75 -8.52
N GLU A 299 -0.04 -7.74 -8.22
CA GLU A 299 -0.72 -7.62 -6.93
C GLU A 299 -1.82 -8.69 -6.84
N VAL A 300 -1.73 -9.56 -5.83
CA VAL A 300 -2.68 -10.68 -5.63
C VAL A 300 -3.44 -10.58 -4.30
N GLY A 301 -3.10 -9.61 -3.47
CA GLY A 301 -3.67 -9.39 -2.15
C GLY A 301 -4.61 -8.19 -2.10
N GLN A 302 -5.18 -7.97 -0.93
CA GLN A 302 -6.12 -6.91 -0.59
C GLN A 302 -7.42 -6.89 -1.42
N TYR A 303 -7.75 -7.97 -2.12
CA TYR A 303 -9.01 -8.12 -2.85
C TYR A 303 -10.21 -8.36 -1.93
N ASN A 304 -11.40 -8.00 -2.40
CA ASN A 304 -12.67 -8.45 -1.84
C ASN A 304 -13.76 -8.36 -2.89
N GLN A 305 -14.85 -9.11 -2.70
CA GLN A 305 -16.02 -9.04 -3.59
C GLN A 305 -16.66 -7.64 -3.59
N ASP A 306 -16.54 -6.89 -2.49
CA ASP A 306 -17.05 -5.53 -2.36
C ASP A 306 -16.24 -4.50 -3.17
N TRP A 307 -15.06 -4.82 -3.69
CA TRP A 307 -14.25 -3.90 -4.52
C TRP A 307 -13.46 -4.62 -5.62
N LYS A 308 -14.06 -5.69 -6.15
CA LYS A 308 -13.46 -6.61 -7.12
C LYS A 308 -12.95 -5.95 -8.42
N TYR A 309 -13.41 -4.74 -8.74
CA TYR A 309 -12.99 -4.05 -9.96
C TYR A 309 -11.69 -3.27 -9.79
N ILE A 310 -11.26 -2.96 -8.57
CA ILE A 310 -10.07 -2.15 -8.32
C ILE A 310 -8.93 -2.93 -7.67
N HIS A 311 -9.12 -4.22 -7.36
CA HIS A 311 -8.04 -5.13 -6.96
C HIS A 311 -8.32 -6.50 -7.56
N MET A 312 -7.32 -7.09 -8.21
CA MET A 312 -7.44 -8.43 -8.79
C MET A 312 -7.71 -9.48 -7.71
N MET A 313 -8.65 -10.37 -8.00
CA MET A 313 -8.67 -11.69 -7.36
C MET A 313 -7.41 -12.48 -7.80
N PRO A 314 -6.89 -13.42 -6.99
CA PRO A 314 -5.70 -14.20 -7.37
C PRO A 314 -5.86 -14.95 -8.70
N GLU A 315 -7.07 -15.41 -9.02
CA GLU A 315 -7.38 -16.06 -10.29
C GLU A 315 -7.34 -15.07 -11.47
N GLU A 316 -7.75 -13.83 -11.24
CA GLU A 316 -7.65 -12.76 -12.24
C GLU A 316 -6.18 -12.33 -12.43
N ALA A 317 -5.36 -12.33 -11.38
CA ALA A 317 -3.93 -12.09 -11.50
C ALA A 317 -3.22 -13.21 -12.28
N ALA A 318 -3.64 -14.47 -12.10
CA ALA A 318 -3.16 -15.57 -12.94
C ALA A 318 -3.50 -15.32 -14.42
N GLN A 319 -4.73 -14.90 -14.71
CA GLN A 319 -5.16 -14.56 -16.07
C GLN A 319 -4.39 -13.35 -16.62
N ALA A 320 -4.19 -12.28 -15.83
CA ALA A 320 -3.40 -11.12 -16.20
C ALA A 320 -1.98 -11.49 -16.60
N GLY A 321 -1.36 -12.46 -15.91
CA GLY A 321 -0.05 -12.98 -16.30
C GLY A 321 -0.02 -13.65 -17.66
N VAL A 322 -1.07 -14.39 -18.01
CA VAL A 322 -1.25 -14.96 -19.36
C VAL A 322 -1.44 -13.85 -20.40
N ASP A 323 -2.29 -12.87 -20.10
CA ASP A 323 -2.60 -11.77 -21.01
C ASP A 323 -1.38 -10.87 -21.24
N LEU A 324 -0.53 -10.72 -20.21
CA LEU A 324 0.76 -10.05 -20.29
C LEU A 324 1.80 -10.85 -21.08
N GLN A 325 1.52 -12.10 -21.44
CA GLN A 325 2.49 -13.02 -22.05
C GLN A 325 3.77 -13.12 -21.20
N ALA A 326 3.61 -13.12 -19.87
CA ALA A 326 4.72 -13.15 -18.94
C ALA A 326 5.36 -14.55 -18.92
N LYS A 327 6.69 -14.65 -18.90
CA LYS A 327 7.39 -15.94 -18.72
C LYS A 327 7.35 -16.40 -17.25
N ALA A 328 7.32 -15.46 -16.32
CA ALA A 328 7.17 -15.71 -14.89
C ALA A 328 6.37 -14.62 -14.17
N ILE A 329 5.80 -14.96 -13.01
CA ILE A 329 5.03 -14.04 -12.16
C ILE A 329 5.57 -14.07 -10.73
N ILE A 330 5.71 -12.89 -10.11
CA ILE A 330 5.91 -12.72 -8.67
C ILE A 330 4.60 -12.16 -8.08
N PRO A 331 3.92 -12.89 -7.17
CA PRO A 331 2.73 -12.40 -6.50
C PRO A 331 3.07 -11.42 -5.36
N ALA A 332 2.37 -10.29 -5.29
CA ALA A 332 2.61 -9.23 -4.31
C ALA A 332 1.31 -8.70 -3.64
N HIS A 333 1.36 -7.54 -2.98
CA HIS A 333 0.27 -6.92 -2.19
C HIS A 333 -0.17 -7.73 -0.97
N ASN A 334 0.67 -8.66 -0.54
CA ASN A 334 0.34 -9.65 0.46
C ASN A 334 1.40 -9.72 1.57
N SER A 335 1.10 -10.47 2.62
CA SER A 335 2.02 -10.84 3.69
C SER A 335 2.71 -9.71 4.46
N ARG A 336 2.15 -8.49 4.43
CA ARG A 336 2.67 -7.37 5.24
C ARG A 336 1.59 -6.65 6.04
N PHE A 337 0.51 -6.23 5.41
CA PHE A 337 -0.56 -5.48 6.06
C PHE A 337 -1.92 -6.19 5.94
N LYS A 338 -2.79 -5.97 6.93
CA LYS A 338 -4.20 -6.39 6.89
C LYS A 338 -5.05 -5.21 6.39
N LEU A 339 -5.18 -5.06 5.07
CA LEU A 339 -6.00 -4.01 4.44
C LEU A 339 -7.31 -4.55 3.83
N SER A 340 -7.50 -5.87 3.84
CA SER A 340 -8.70 -6.53 3.34
C SER A 340 -9.20 -7.65 4.28
N ARG A 341 -10.27 -8.32 3.85
CA ARG A 341 -11.04 -9.34 4.57
C ARG A 341 -10.71 -10.79 4.20
N HIS A 342 -9.57 -11.05 3.55
CA HIS A 342 -9.05 -12.42 3.34
C HIS A 342 -8.01 -12.81 4.40
N SER A 343 -7.85 -14.10 4.68
CA SER A 343 -6.78 -14.58 5.57
C SER A 343 -5.41 -14.18 5.03
N TRP A 344 -4.40 -13.97 5.88
CA TRP A 344 -3.11 -13.41 5.46
C TRP A 344 -2.37 -14.27 4.41
N TYR A 345 -2.56 -15.60 4.45
CA TYR A 345 -1.95 -16.58 3.54
C TYR A 345 -2.82 -16.91 2.31
N GLU A 346 -4.11 -16.55 2.33
CA GLU A 346 -5.06 -16.90 1.27
C GLU A 346 -4.63 -16.43 -0.13
N PRO A 347 -4.08 -15.20 -0.31
CA PRO A 347 -3.62 -14.76 -1.63
C PRO A 347 -2.58 -15.69 -2.26
N LEU A 348 -1.58 -16.11 -1.48
CA LEU A 348 -0.51 -17.00 -1.93
C LEU A 348 -1.02 -18.41 -2.21
N GLU A 349 -1.97 -18.90 -1.41
CA GLU A 349 -2.60 -20.20 -1.64
C GLU A 349 -3.42 -20.18 -2.94
N ARG A 350 -4.24 -19.15 -3.17
CA ARG A 350 -5.11 -19.08 -4.35
C ARG A 350 -4.34 -18.85 -5.63
N ILE A 351 -3.32 -17.97 -5.65
CA ILE A 351 -2.47 -17.80 -6.84
C ILE A 351 -1.68 -19.07 -7.18
N ASP A 352 -1.21 -19.82 -6.16
CA ASP A 352 -0.56 -21.14 -6.35
C ASP A 352 -1.50 -22.15 -7.03
N GLN A 353 -2.78 -22.18 -6.64
CA GLN A 353 -3.77 -23.04 -7.31
C GLN A 353 -4.11 -22.54 -8.71
N ALA A 354 -4.36 -21.23 -8.87
CA ALA A 354 -4.76 -20.63 -10.15
C ALA A 354 -3.65 -20.72 -11.21
N SER A 355 -2.39 -20.75 -10.80
CA SER A 355 -1.24 -20.83 -11.71
C SER A 355 -0.95 -22.25 -12.23
N LYS A 356 -1.67 -23.28 -11.74
CA LYS A 356 -1.46 -24.66 -12.20
C LYS A 356 -1.82 -24.81 -13.68
N GLY A 357 -0.84 -25.23 -14.48
CA GLY A 357 -1.02 -25.44 -15.92
C GLY A 357 -1.00 -24.17 -16.76
N MET A 358 -0.72 -23.01 -16.16
CA MET A 358 -0.56 -21.75 -16.89
C MET A 358 0.80 -21.70 -17.62
N PRO A 359 0.91 -20.94 -18.73
CA PRO A 359 2.11 -20.85 -19.56
C PRO A 359 3.24 -19.99 -18.96
N TYR A 360 3.31 -19.87 -17.64
CA TYR A 360 4.32 -19.10 -16.92
C TYR A 360 4.81 -19.83 -15.68
N ARG A 361 5.99 -19.44 -15.17
CA ARG A 361 6.50 -19.89 -13.86
C ARG A 361 5.96 -19.01 -12.74
N LEU A 362 5.39 -19.60 -11.70
CA LEU A 362 5.06 -18.86 -10.47
C LEU A 362 6.27 -18.83 -9.53
N LEU A 363 6.73 -17.63 -9.18
CA LEU A 363 7.87 -17.40 -8.30
C LEU A 363 7.35 -16.88 -6.95
N THR A 364 7.52 -17.63 -5.86
CA THR A 364 6.97 -17.27 -4.55
C THR A 364 8.07 -17.04 -3.49
N PRO A 365 8.95 -16.05 -3.67
CA PRO A 365 10.01 -15.77 -2.71
C PRO A 365 9.42 -15.45 -1.33
N ARG A 366 10.20 -15.70 -0.28
CA ARG A 366 9.97 -15.07 1.02
C ARG A 366 10.26 -13.58 0.92
N ILE A 367 9.75 -12.80 1.86
CA ILE A 367 10.14 -11.40 1.98
C ILE A 367 11.66 -11.32 2.14
N GLY A 368 12.28 -10.58 1.23
CA GLY A 368 13.70 -10.31 1.11
C GLY A 368 14.54 -11.43 0.49
N GLU A 369 13.94 -12.55 0.08
CA GLU A 369 14.62 -13.60 -0.69
C GLU A 369 14.82 -13.14 -2.14
N SER A 370 16.05 -13.29 -2.65
CA SER A 370 16.39 -12.88 -4.01
C SER A 370 15.75 -13.79 -5.06
N VAL A 371 15.11 -13.18 -6.05
CA VAL A 371 14.72 -13.82 -7.31
C VAL A 371 15.77 -13.47 -8.36
N GLN A 372 16.50 -14.47 -8.82
CA GLN A 372 17.51 -14.31 -9.86
C GLN A 372 16.82 -14.37 -11.23
N MET A 373 16.84 -13.26 -11.99
CA MET A 373 16.04 -13.14 -13.22
C MET A 373 16.49 -14.11 -14.31
N ASP A 374 17.81 -14.30 -14.42
CA ASP A 374 18.44 -15.17 -15.41
C ASP A 374 18.34 -16.67 -15.07
N ASP A 375 18.03 -17.02 -13.82
CA ASP A 375 17.89 -18.41 -13.39
C ASP A 375 16.46 -18.92 -13.61
N THR A 376 16.22 -19.45 -14.81
CA THR A 376 14.95 -20.10 -15.16
C THR A 376 14.72 -21.43 -14.45
N THR A 377 15.63 -21.89 -13.59
CA THR A 377 15.54 -23.14 -12.82
C THR A 377 15.31 -22.90 -11.33
N GLN A 378 15.45 -21.67 -10.83
CA GLN A 378 15.19 -21.32 -9.44
C GLN A 378 13.79 -21.76 -9.03
N THR A 379 13.66 -22.33 -7.82
CA THR A 379 12.38 -22.77 -7.25
C THR A 379 12.19 -22.19 -5.87
N PHE A 380 10.92 -21.99 -5.49
CA PHE A 380 10.55 -21.40 -4.21
C PHE A 380 9.67 -22.35 -3.42
N ARG A 381 9.83 -22.31 -2.09
CA ARG A 381 8.99 -23.10 -1.18
C ARG A 381 7.66 -22.39 -0.95
N LYS A 382 6.61 -23.17 -0.69
CA LYS A 382 5.32 -22.67 -0.21
C LYS A 382 5.39 -22.28 1.27
N TRP A 383 6.20 -21.27 1.56
CA TRP A 383 6.63 -20.93 2.90
C TRP A 383 5.47 -20.52 3.82
N TRP A 384 4.38 -19.98 3.26
CA TRP A 384 3.18 -19.59 4.01
C TRP A 384 2.46 -20.78 4.66
N ARG A 385 2.59 -22.00 4.12
CA ARG A 385 1.95 -23.20 4.67
C ARG A 385 2.61 -23.71 5.95
N ASN A 386 3.83 -23.25 6.25
CA ASN A 386 4.58 -23.63 7.45
C ASN A 386 4.49 -22.58 8.56
N VAL A 387 3.61 -21.58 8.39
CA VAL A 387 3.35 -20.54 9.37
C VAL A 387 1.90 -20.72 9.82
N GLN A 388 1.65 -21.70 10.69
CA GLN A 388 0.35 -21.87 11.36
C GLN A 388 0.55 -21.80 12.86
#